data_AF-A0A3P7R467-F1
#
_entry.id   AF-A0A3P7R467-F1
#
_cell.length_a   1.000
_cell.length_b   1.000
_cell.length_c   1.000
_cell.angle_alpha   90.00
_cell.angle_beta   90.00
_cell.angle_gamma   90.00
#
_symmetry.space_group_name_H-M   'P 1'
#
loop_
_entity.id
_entity.type
_entity.pdbx_description
1 polymer ?
#
loop_
_entity_poly.entity_id
_entity_poly.type
_entity_poly.pdbx_seq_one_letter_code
_entity_poly.pdbx_strand_id
1 'polypeptide(L)'
;MLLNPLPLVQIFLSAKCLRATKLKRSPRDIRWTVLYRIKHKKGTHGVEHVQKKKIKKATTTLNRAVAGMSLEAILAKRNQTSDFRRQQREQAAKAAKEANKAARAAKAAQNKVCVLSDYDFTIIHWFFSSSLETAGILSPSFAHY
;
A
#
# COMPACT_ATOMS: atom_id res chain seq x y z
N MET A 1 26.82 -40.08 6.61
CA MET A 1 28.01 -39.19 6.63
C MET A 1 28.37 -38.90 5.18
N LEU A 2 28.37 -37.63 4.77
CA LEU A 2 28.39 -37.23 3.34
C LEU A 2 29.67 -37.69 2.62
N LEU A 3 29.57 -38.77 1.84
CA LEU A 3 30.55 -39.12 0.82
C LEU A 3 30.32 -38.17 -0.36
N ASN A 4 31.29 -37.33 -0.69
CA ASN A 4 31.24 -36.44 -1.85
C ASN A 4 31.76 -37.23 -3.07
N PRO A 5 30.90 -37.68 -4.01
CA PRO A 5 31.28 -38.69 -5.00
C PRO A 5 31.50 -38.05 -6.38
N LEU A 6 32.45 -37.12 -6.50
CA LEU A 6 32.88 -36.61 -7.80
C LEU A 6 34.41 -36.69 -7.92
N PRO A 7 34.97 -37.34 -8.95
CA PRO A 7 36.40 -37.28 -9.20
C PRO A 7 36.74 -35.85 -9.63
N LEU A 8 37.27 -35.05 -8.70
CA LEU A 8 37.85 -33.76 -9.01
C LEU A 8 39.10 -33.99 -9.87
N VAL A 9 38.98 -33.86 -11.18
CA VAL A 9 40.13 -33.90 -12.10
C VAL A 9 40.98 -32.66 -11.85
N GLN A 10 42.18 -32.86 -11.28
CA GLN A 10 43.11 -31.78 -10.98
C GLN A 10 44.19 -31.69 -12.06
N ILE A 11 44.21 -30.59 -12.81
CA ILE A 11 45.21 -30.30 -13.83
C ILE A 11 46.39 -29.58 -13.19
N PHE A 12 47.61 -30.07 -13.43
CA PHE A 12 48.84 -29.51 -12.91
C PHE A 12 49.73 -28.98 -14.03
N LEU A 13 50.29 -27.79 -13.85
CA LEU A 13 51.23 -27.20 -14.81
C LEU A 13 52.60 -27.90 -14.82
N SER A 14 53.07 -28.39 -13.66
CA SER A 14 54.38 -29.05 -13.54
C SER A 14 54.45 -29.99 -12.33
N ALA A 15 55.50 -30.81 -12.27
CA ALA A 15 55.78 -31.71 -11.16
C ALA A 15 55.89 -30.99 -9.79
N LYS A 16 56.32 -29.72 -9.79
CA LYS A 16 56.36 -28.87 -8.58
C LYS A 16 54.96 -28.66 -7.99
N CYS A 17 53.97 -28.39 -8.83
CA CYS A 17 52.58 -28.20 -8.42
C CYS A 17 51.99 -29.50 -7.89
N LEU A 18 52.24 -30.62 -8.59
CA LEU A 18 51.80 -31.96 -8.18
C LEU A 18 52.36 -32.34 -6.80
N ARG A 19 53.67 -32.16 -6.58
CA ARG A 19 54.32 -32.45 -5.29
C ARG A 19 53.73 -31.63 -4.14
N ALA A 20 53.48 -30.34 -4.35
CA ALA A 20 52.90 -29.47 -3.32
C ALA A 20 51.49 -29.93 -2.91
N THR A 21 50.67 -30.36 -3.86
CA THR A 21 49.32 -30.90 -3.59
C THR A 21 49.38 -32.28 -2.93
N LYS A 22 50.31 -33.16 -3.33
CA LYS A 22 50.52 -34.45 -2.64
C LYS A 22 50.92 -34.25 -1.17
N LEU A 23 51.70 -33.21 -0.88
CA LEU A 23 52.05 -32.78 0.48
C LEU A 23 50.93 -32.00 1.18
N LYS A 24 49.73 -31.92 0.59
CA LYS A 24 48.55 -31.22 1.10
C LYS A 24 48.82 -29.75 1.50
N ARG A 25 49.76 -29.09 0.81
CA ARG A 25 50.08 -27.68 1.04
C ARG A 25 48.98 -26.81 0.42
N SER A 26 48.45 -25.88 1.21
CA SER A 26 47.47 -24.92 0.72
C SER A 26 48.14 -23.93 -0.25
N PRO A 27 47.63 -23.74 -1.48
CA PRO A 27 48.17 -22.75 -2.41
C PRO A 27 48.15 -21.32 -1.85
N ARG A 28 47.29 -21.01 -0.87
CA ARG A 28 47.19 -19.69 -0.22
C ARG A 28 48.38 -19.35 0.68
N ASP A 29 49.24 -20.31 0.99
CA ASP A 29 50.44 -20.12 1.82
C ASP A 29 51.73 -20.12 0.97
N ILE A 30 51.64 -20.58 -0.28
CA ILE A 30 52.75 -20.61 -1.23
C ILE A 30 52.88 -19.25 -1.92
N ARG A 31 53.92 -18.49 -1.55
CA ARG A 31 54.11 -17.06 -1.87
C ARG A 31 54.02 -16.68 -3.36
N TRP A 32 54.36 -17.59 -4.27
CA TRP A 32 54.40 -17.30 -5.72
C TRP A 32 53.09 -17.64 -6.44
N THR A 33 52.10 -18.25 -5.78
CA THR A 33 50.84 -18.62 -6.45
C THR A 33 49.91 -17.42 -6.65
N VAL A 34 49.04 -17.52 -7.64
CA VAL A 34 47.99 -16.51 -7.88
C VAL A 34 47.08 -16.35 -6.65
N LEU A 35 46.68 -17.46 -6.01
CA LEU A 35 45.83 -17.44 -4.82
C LEU A 35 46.48 -16.74 -3.62
N TYR A 36 47.79 -16.92 -3.42
CA TYR A 36 48.52 -16.16 -2.40
C TYR A 36 48.49 -14.66 -2.71
N ARG A 37 48.72 -14.27 -3.97
CA ARG A 37 48.71 -12.85 -4.39
C ARG A 37 47.33 -12.21 -4.20
N ILE A 38 46.25 -12.94 -4.46
CA ILE A 38 44.87 -12.46 -4.21
C ILE A 38 44.65 -12.27 -2.70
N LYS A 39 44.96 -13.27 -1.86
CA LYS A 39 44.78 -13.20 -0.39
C LYS A 39 45.55 -12.02 0.22
N HIS A 40 46.76 -11.75 -0.27
CA HIS A 40 47.63 -10.70 0.26
C HIS A 40 47.63 -9.41 -0.57
N LYS A 41 46.69 -9.26 -1.53
CA LYS A 41 46.51 -8.07 -2.36
C LYS A 41 47.80 -7.61 -3.08
N LYS A 42 48.64 -8.56 -3.52
CA LYS A 42 49.91 -8.27 -4.18
C LYS A 42 49.75 -8.15 -5.70
N GLY A 43 50.20 -7.03 -6.24
CA GLY A 43 50.20 -6.73 -7.68
C GLY A 43 48.81 -6.77 -8.32
N THR A 44 48.77 -6.85 -9.65
CA THR A 44 47.56 -6.71 -10.47
C THR A 44 46.43 -7.67 -10.06
N HIS A 45 46.72 -8.97 -9.96
CA HIS A 45 45.73 -9.99 -9.55
C HIS A 45 45.14 -9.76 -8.14
N GLY A 46 45.85 -9.08 -7.25
CA GLY A 46 45.34 -8.76 -5.91
C GLY A 46 44.47 -7.50 -5.88
N VAL A 47 44.73 -6.55 -6.77
CA VAL A 47 44.08 -5.22 -6.78
C VAL A 47 42.83 -5.21 -7.66
N GLU A 48 42.84 -5.89 -8.82
CA GLU A 48 41.71 -5.91 -9.75
C GLU A 48 40.46 -6.57 -9.16
N HIS A 49 40.61 -7.61 -8.33
CA HIS A 49 39.49 -8.26 -7.65
C HIS A 49 38.88 -7.42 -6.51
N VAL A 50 39.56 -6.35 -6.06
CA VAL A 50 39.07 -5.46 -5.00
C VAL A 50 38.31 -4.27 -5.58
N GLN A 51 38.55 -3.93 -6.85
CA GLN A 51 37.83 -2.87 -7.55
C GLN A 51 36.41 -3.33 -7.91
N LYS A 52 35.55 -3.45 -6.89
CA LYS A 52 34.12 -3.57 -7.09
C LYS A 52 33.67 -2.35 -7.88
N LYS A 53 33.11 -2.56 -9.08
CA LYS A 53 32.54 -1.49 -9.89
C LYS A 53 31.57 -0.70 -9.02
N LYS A 54 31.81 0.59 -8.82
CA LYS A 54 30.89 1.47 -8.09
C LYS A 54 29.56 1.47 -8.83
N ILE A 55 28.57 0.79 -8.28
CA ILE A 55 27.20 0.87 -8.76
C ILE A 55 26.70 2.29 -8.46
N LYS A 56 26.48 3.09 -9.49
CA LYS A 56 25.88 4.42 -9.34
C LYS A 56 24.46 4.22 -8.83
N LYS A 57 24.18 4.64 -7.59
CA LYS A 57 22.81 4.70 -7.07
C LYS A 57 22.09 5.78 -7.87
N ALA A 58 21.09 5.39 -8.66
CA ALA A 58 20.28 6.34 -9.39
C ALA A 58 19.50 7.19 -8.37
N THR A 59 19.90 8.44 -8.21
CA THR A 59 19.11 9.41 -7.43
C THR A 59 17.85 9.72 -8.24
N THR A 60 16.71 9.16 -7.83
CA THR A 60 15.41 9.51 -8.42
C THR A 60 15.16 10.99 -8.19
N THR A 61 15.15 11.79 -9.25
CA THR A 61 14.86 13.23 -9.16
C THR A 61 13.40 13.44 -8.75
N LEU A 62 13.18 13.78 -7.47
CA LEU A 62 11.86 14.01 -6.88
C LEU A 62 11.28 15.41 -7.22
N ASN A 63 12.11 16.32 -7.73
CA ASN A 63 11.76 17.72 -8.01
C ASN A 63 11.35 17.90 -9.49
N ARG A 64 10.30 17.22 -9.94
CA ARG A 64 9.75 17.42 -11.30
C ARG A 64 8.36 18.04 -11.24
N ALA A 65 8.04 18.87 -12.23
CA ALA A 65 6.67 19.30 -12.47
C ALA A 65 5.81 18.08 -12.87
N VAL A 66 4.52 18.13 -12.53
CA VAL A 66 3.53 17.07 -12.83
C VAL A 66 2.44 17.70 -13.68
N ALA A 67 1.86 16.94 -14.62
CA ALA A 67 0.91 17.46 -15.60
C ALA A 67 -0.17 18.35 -14.94
N GLY A 68 -0.28 19.60 -15.40
CA GLY A 68 -1.22 20.60 -14.89
C GLY A 68 -0.77 21.41 -13.67
N MET A 69 0.41 21.14 -13.08
CA MET A 69 0.97 21.92 -11.97
C MET A 69 2.47 22.18 -12.15
N SER A 70 2.86 23.44 -12.09
CA SER A 70 4.28 23.84 -12.07
C SER A 70 4.96 23.40 -10.76
N LEU A 71 6.29 23.25 -10.80
CA LEU A 71 7.10 22.90 -9.62
C LEU A 71 6.90 23.92 -8.48
N GLU A 72 6.78 25.20 -8.82
CA GLU A 72 6.56 26.28 -7.85
C GLU A 72 5.22 26.15 -7.13
N ALA A 73 4.15 25.80 -7.85
CA ALA A 73 2.83 25.58 -7.26
C ALA A 73 2.84 24.39 -6.27
N ILE A 74 3.63 23.35 -6.56
CA ILE A 74 3.81 22.19 -5.67
C ILE A 74 4.56 22.60 -4.40
N LEU A 75 5.64 23.36 -4.53
CA LEU A 75 6.44 23.83 -3.40
C LEU A 75 5.65 24.79 -2.50
N ALA A 76 4.87 25.70 -3.10
CA ALA A 76 4.02 26.63 -2.36
C ALA A 76 2.97 25.92 -1.51
N LYS A 77 2.29 24.90 -2.07
CA LYS A 77 1.33 24.08 -1.29
C LYS A 77 2.01 23.26 -0.20
N ARG A 78 3.19 22.71 -0.48
CA ARG A 78 3.93 21.87 0.48
C ARG A 78 4.47 22.68 1.67
N ASN A 79 4.90 23.91 1.43
CA ASN A 79 5.54 24.76 2.44
C ASN A 79 4.53 25.57 3.30
N GLN A 80 3.24 25.25 3.26
CA GLN A 80 2.24 25.86 4.14
C GLN A 80 2.45 25.43 5.61
N THR A 81 2.37 26.40 6.52
CA THR A 81 2.55 26.17 7.96
C THR A 81 1.46 25.25 8.52
N SER A 82 1.75 24.59 9.63
CA SER A 82 0.81 23.68 10.31
C SER A 82 -0.46 24.38 10.78
N ASP A 83 -0.37 25.65 11.18
CA ASP A 83 -1.52 26.42 11.64
C ASP A 83 -2.50 26.73 10.51
N PHE A 84 -2.00 27.12 9.34
CA PHE A 84 -2.82 27.32 8.15
C PHE A 84 -3.56 26.03 7.75
N ARG A 85 -2.85 24.89 7.77
CA ARG A 85 -3.45 23.56 7.51
C ARG A 85 -4.47 23.15 8.56
N ARG A 86 -4.28 23.52 9.83
CA ARG A 86 -5.26 23.25 10.89
C ARG A 86 -6.54 24.06 10.68
N GLN A 87 -6.43 25.35 10.39
CA GLN A 87 -7.57 26.22 10.12
C GLN A 87 -8.42 25.71 8.95
N GLN A 88 -7.77 25.34 7.84
CA GLN A 88 -8.48 24.80 6.68
C GLN A 88 -9.21 23.48 7.00
N ARG A 89 -8.60 22.60 7.80
CA ARG A 89 -9.24 21.36 8.28
C ARG A 89 -10.43 21.66 9.18
N GLU A 90 -10.31 22.60 10.10
CA GLU A 90 -11.40 22.99 11.01
C GLU A 90 -12.56 23.63 10.26
N GLN A 91 -12.29 24.50 9.28
CA GLN A 91 -13.31 25.09 8.42
C GLN A 91 -14.04 24.01 7.60
N ALA A 92 -13.31 23.10 6.96
CA ALA A 92 -13.91 21.99 6.21
C ALA A 92 -14.72 21.07 7.12
N ALA A 93 -14.24 20.79 8.34
CA ALA A 93 -14.97 19.97 9.32
C ALA A 93 -16.26 20.66 9.81
N LYS A 94 -16.25 21.99 9.99
CA LYS A 94 -17.45 22.76 10.32
C LYS A 94 -18.47 22.73 9.18
N ALA A 95 -18.04 23.03 7.95
CA ALA A 95 -18.89 22.96 6.77
C ALA A 95 -19.48 21.56 6.57
N ALA A 96 -18.70 20.49 6.77
CA ALA A 96 -19.19 19.12 6.68
C ALA A 96 -20.21 18.79 7.79
N LYS A 97 -20.00 19.26 9.02
CA LYS A 97 -20.96 19.09 10.12
C LYS A 97 -22.27 19.82 9.86
N GLU A 98 -22.20 21.05 9.33
CA GLU A 98 -23.36 21.85 8.95
C GLU A 98 -24.13 21.21 7.80
N ALA A 99 -23.43 20.76 6.75
CA ALA A 99 -24.04 20.01 5.65
C ALA A 99 -24.72 18.71 6.13
N ASN A 100 -24.08 17.98 7.05
CA ASN A 100 -24.67 16.77 7.64
C ASN A 100 -25.89 17.07 8.52
N LYS A 101 -25.88 18.18 9.28
CA LYS A 101 -27.03 18.61 10.09
C LYS A 101 -28.21 19.00 9.19
N ALA A 102 -27.95 19.75 8.11
CA ALA A 102 -28.95 20.11 7.11
C ALA A 102 -29.52 18.86 6.42
N ALA A 103 -28.67 17.92 6.00
CA ALA A 103 -29.11 16.66 5.39
C ALA A 103 -29.94 15.80 6.36
N ARG A 104 -29.58 15.75 7.65
CA ARG A 104 -30.38 15.04 8.67
C ARG A 104 -31.71 15.72 8.94
N ALA A 105 -31.74 17.05 8.99
CA ALA A 105 -32.99 17.80 9.15
C ALA A 105 -33.93 17.61 7.95
N ALA A 106 -33.40 17.62 6.73
CA ALA A 106 -34.17 17.33 5.51
C ALA A 106 -34.74 15.91 5.52
N LYS A 107 -33.93 14.91 5.89
CA LYS A 107 -34.39 13.52 6.04
C LYS A 107 -35.44 13.35 7.14
N ALA A 108 -35.29 14.03 8.28
CA ALA A 108 -36.27 13.99 9.37
C ALA A 108 -37.59 14.67 8.99
N ALA A 109 -37.52 15.77 8.22
CA ALA A 109 -38.70 16.43 7.68
C ALA A 109 -39.42 15.53 6.66
N GLN A 110 -38.68 14.89 5.74
CA GLN A 110 -39.24 13.89 4.82
C GLN A 110 -39.86 12.71 5.57
N ASN A 111 -39.21 12.20 6.62
CA ASN A 111 -39.73 11.09 7.41
C ASN A 111 -40.98 11.48 8.21
N LYS A 112 -41.09 12.71 8.70
CA LYS A 112 -42.33 13.19 9.34
C LYS A 112 -43.48 13.32 8.34
N VAL A 113 -43.19 13.82 7.14
CA VAL A 113 -44.21 14.00 6.10
C VAL A 113 -44.74 12.64 5.62
N CYS A 114 -43.87 11.64 5.39
CA CYS A 114 -44.35 10.32 4.97
C CYS A 114 -45.16 9.61 6.07
N VAL A 115 -44.74 9.71 7.33
CA VAL A 115 -45.49 9.11 8.45
C VAL A 115 -46.86 9.78 8.62
N LEU A 116 -46.94 11.12 8.51
CA LEU A 116 -48.22 11.84 8.60
C LEU A 116 -49.16 11.49 7.43
N SER A 117 -48.65 11.32 6.21
CA SER A 117 -49.46 10.87 5.08
C SER A 117 -49.97 9.43 5.23
N ASP A 118 -49.21 8.55 5.90
CA ASP A 118 -49.63 7.17 6.17
C ASP A 118 -50.74 7.11 7.25
N TYR A 119 -50.67 7.98 8.27
CA TYR A 119 -51.72 8.12 9.28
C TYR A 119 -52.99 8.78 8.74
N ASP A 120 -52.88 9.81 7.90
CA ASP A 120 -54.06 10.43 7.28
C ASP A 120 -54.78 9.47 6.33
N PHE A 121 -54.05 8.68 5.54
CA PHE A 121 -54.67 7.70 4.63
C PHE A 121 -55.40 6.58 5.38
N THR A 122 -54.82 6.09 6.49
CA THR A 122 -55.45 5.06 7.32
C THR A 122 -56.65 5.57 8.12
N ILE A 123 -56.60 6.82 8.61
CA ILE A 123 -57.74 7.45 9.30
C ILE A 123 -58.89 7.73 8.32
N ILE A 124 -58.60 8.27 7.13
CA ILE A 124 -59.63 8.52 6.10
C ILE A 124 -60.24 7.20 5.62
N HIS A 125 -59.44 6.16 5.43
CA HIS A 125 -59.94 4.83 5.05
C HIS A 125 -60.78 4.18 6.16
N TRP A 126 -60.41 4.34 7.43
CA TRP A 126 -61.19 3.85 8.57
C TRP A 126 -62.52 4.61 8.70
N PHE A 127 -62.51 5.94 8.55
CA PHE A 127 -63.72 6.75 8.61
C PHE A 127 -64.68 6.44 7.45
N PHE A 128 -64.15 6.21 6.24
CA PHE A 128 -64.95 5.79 5.10
C PHE A 128 -65.49 4.37 5.26
N SER A 129 -64.69 3.42 5.79
CA SER A 129 -65.13 2.04 6.05
C SER A 129 -66.22 1.97 7.13
N SER A 130 -66.12 2.74 8.22
CA SER A 130 -67.17 2.82 9.25
C SER A 130 -68.42 3.56 8.76
N SER A 131 -68.29 4.51 7.82
CA SER A 131 -69.46 5.13 7.18
C SER A 131 -70.16 4.21 6.18
N LEU A 132 -69.46 3.23 5.58
CA LEU A 132 -70.09 2.20 4.73
C LEU A 132 -70.75 1.09 5.55
N GLU A 133 -70.25 0.78 6.76
CA GLU A 133 -70.90 -0.17 7.68
C GLU A 133 -72.24 0.32 8.21
N THR A 134 -72.44 1.63 8.31
CA THR A 134 -73.74 2.24 8.69
C THR A 134 -74.72 2.38 7.51
N ALA A 135 -74.25 2.20 6.27
CA ALA A 135 -75.07 2.24 5.05
C ALA A 135 -75.58 0.86 4.58
N GLY A 136 -75.22 -0.24 5.27
CA GLY A 136 -75.88 -1.54 5.09
C GLY A 136 -75.61 -2.26 3.75
N ILE A 137 -74.41 -2.13 3.16
CA ILE A 137 -74.02 -2.84 1.94
C ILE A 137 -72.63 -3.48 2.08
N LEU A 138 -72.43 -4.36 3.07
CA LEU A 138 -71.59 -5.57 2.94
C LEU A 138 -71.68 -6.43 4.20
N SER A 139 -71.93 -7.73 4.03
CA SER A 139 -71.76 -8.71 5.10
C SER A 139 -70.26 -8.93 5.40
N PRO A 140 -69.85 -9.01 6.67
CA PRO A 140 -68.46 -9.23 7.05
C PRO A 140 -68.10 -10.72 6.96
N SER A 141 -67.14 -11.07 6.10
CA SER A 141 -66.34 -12.28 6.26
C SER A 141 -64.88 -11.86 6.36
N PHE A 142 -64.51 -11.40 7.55
CA PHE A 142 -63.15 -11.13 7.96
C PHE A 142 -62.61 -12.40 8.64
N ALA A 143 -61.79 -13.16 7.91
CA ALA A 143 -61.03 -14.29 8.45
C ALA A 143 -59.54 -13.97 8.38
N HIS A 144 -58.94 -13.86 9.57
CA HIS A 144 -57.53 -14.06 9.93
C HIS A 144 -56.51 -14.33 8.79
N TYR A 145 -55.61 -13.37 8.55
CA TYR A 145 -54.15 -13.52 8.78
C TYR A 145 -53.45 -12.15 8.70
#